data_AF-A0A1Y2C9I6-F1
#
_entry.id   AF-A0A1Y2C9I6-F1
#
_cell.length_a   1.000
_cell.length_b   1.000
_cell.length_c   1.000
_cell.angle_alpha   90.00
_cell.angle_beta   90.00
_cell.angle_gamma   90.00
#
_symmetry.space_group_name_H-M   'P 1'
#
loop_
_entity.id
_entity.type
_entity.pdbx_description
1 polymer ?
#
loop_
_entity_poly.entity_id
_entity_poly.type
_entity_poly.pdbx_seq_one_letter_code
_entity_poly.pdbx_strand_id
1 'polypeptide(L)'
;ILGSDGAGVVVAAADDVSVPAIGDRVFFQAQIGNIRSSTFQRYAAVPAVLAAPLPHSLSFEQGATLGVAGITAARALFVALQLDVPWTADVVAKNAGKTVLIWGGSTSVGHLAHTIDYKAPDVVDQIRALTNGNLTHAFDTTGPGSQPSFDALSKSAASTLAIINPDNVQGKDAFANRTVSSVFGSSHADVNFASLFWSFFSSKLKEGKIIPQDTRVIGGLDKIVEAQAEQIAGKVSSQKLIAIP
;
A
#
# COMPACT_ATOMS: atom_id res chain seq x y z
N ILE A 1 -1.19 -19.41 -13.07
CA ILE A 1 -0.61 -19.16 -11.73
C ILE A 1 -0.99 -17.74 -11.33
N LEU A 2 -1.42 -17.53 -10.08
CA LEU A 2 -1.85 -16.23 -9.54
C LEU A 2 -0.86 -15.75 -8.46
N GLY A 3 -1.16 -14.62 -7.81
CA GLY A 3 -0.35 -14.03 -6.73
C GLY A 3 0.51 -12.87 -7.21
N SER A 4 0.65 -11.87 -6.35
CA SER A 4 1.41 -10.64 -6.61
C SER A 4 2.45 -10.31 -5.56
N ASP A 5 2.26 -10.72 -4.31
CA ASP A 5 3.21 -10.40 -3.24
C ASP A 5 4.13 -11.60 -2.97
N GLY A 6 5.43 -11.34 -2.80
CA GLY A 6 6.41 -12.37 -2.53
C GLY A 6 7.67 -11.84 -1.85
N ALA A 7 8.32 -12.72 -1.10
CA ALA A 7 9.64 -12.51 -0.55
C ALA A 7 10.41 -13.83 -0.53
N GLY A 8 11.73 -13.77 -0.68
CA GLY A 8 12.55 -14.97 -0.80
C GLY A 8 14.03 -14.66 -0.99
N VAL A 9 14.77 -15.66 -1.43
CA VAL A 9 16.21 -15.58 -1.70
C VAL A 9 16.45 -15.56 -3.20
N VAL A 10 17.36 -14.71 -3.66
CA VAL A 10 17.82 -14.74 -5.05
C VAL A 10 18.63 -16.02 -5.28
N VAL A 11 18.14 -16.90 -6.16
CA VAL A 11 18.80 -18.17 -6.50
C VAL A 11 19.46 -18.17 -7.87
N ALA A 12 19.11 -17.20 -8.72
CA ALA A 12 19.68 -16.99 -10.04
C ALA A 12 19.51 -15.53 -10.46
N ALA A 13 20.42 -15.03 -11.28
CA ALA A 13 20.37 -13.70 -11.88
C ALA A 13 20.78 -13.79 -13.36
N ALA A 14 20.39 -12.80 -14.17
CA ALA A 14 20.91 -12.65 -15.53
C ALA A 14 22.39 -12.22 -15.48
N ASP A 15 23.16 -12.53 -16.53
CA ASP A 15 24.61 -12.29 -16.57
C ASP A 15 24.99 -10.80 -16.36
N ASP A 16 24.09 -9.88 -16.70
CA ASP A 16 24.25 -8.43 -16.56
C ASP A 16 23.72 -7.87 -15.23
N VAL A 17 23.19 -8.71 -14.36
CA VAL A 17 22.62 -8.33 -13.05
C VAL A 17 23.56 -8.77 -11.92
N SER A 18 24.15 -7.79 -11.25
CA SER A 18 24.96 -8.00 -10.03
C SER A 18 24.24 -7.62 -8.73
N VAL A 19 23.14 -6.88 -8.82
CA VAL A 19 22.33 -6.44 -7.67
C VAL A 19 20.84 -6.61 -8.01
N PRO A 20 20.05 -7.32 -7.18
CA PRO A 20 20.50 -8.09 -6.01
C PRO A 20 21.34 -9.32 -6.42
N ALA A 21 22.27 -9.73 -5.54
CA ALA A 21 23.16 -10.85 -5.77
C ALA A 21 22.51 -12.18 -5.36
N ILE A 22 23.01 -13.30 -5.91
CA ILE A 22 22.60 -14.64 -5.46
C ILE A 22 22.87 -14.78 -3.96
N GLY A 23 21.88 -15.25 -3.21
CA GLY A 23 21.90 -15.34 -1.74
C GLY A 23 21.23 -14.16 -1.02
N ASP A 24 20.99 -13.04 -1.72
CA ASP A 24 20.33 -11.89 -1.11
C ASP A 24 18.86 -12.20 -0.77
N ARG A 25 18.42 -11.65 0.36
CA ARG A 25 17.03 -11.68 0.80
C ARG A 25 16.30 -10.49 0.16
N VAL A 26 15.20 -10.76 -0.53
CA VAL A 26 14.42 -9.74 -1.24
C VAL A 26 12.93 -9.88 -1.00
N PHE A 27 12.21 -8.77 -1.14
CA PHE A 27 10.76 -8.75 -1.31
C PHE A 27 10.40 -7.98 -2.59
N PHE A 28 9.24 -8.29 -3.16
CA PHE A 28 8.85 -7.73 -4.45
C PHE A 28 7.33 -7.76 -4.65
N GLN A 29 6.87 -6.91 -5.58
CA GLN A 29 5.56 -7.07 -6.21
C GLN A 29 5.76 -7.67 -7.60
N ALA A 30 5.10 -8.78 -7.86
CA ALA A 30 5.13 -9.51 -9.11
C ALA A 30 3.88 -9.25 -9.98
N GLN A 31 3.94 -9.66 -11.24
CA GLN A 31 2.84 -9.48 -12.18
C GLN A 31 1.88 -10.67 -12.15
N ILE A 32 0.66 -10.44 -11.63
CA ILE A 32 -0.38 -11.46 -11.57
C ILE A 32 -0.75 -11.95 -12.98
N GLY A 33 -0.93 -13.27 -13.12
CA GLY A 33 -1.28 -13.90 -14.39
C GLY A 33 -0.09 -14.18 -15.31
N ASN A 34 1.10 -13.61 -15.02
CA ASN A 34 2.32 -13.96 -15.71
C ASN A 34 2.94 -15.23 -15.10
N ILE A 35 3.02 -16.32 -15.87
CA ILE A 35 3.50 -17.62 -15.40
C ILE A 35 4.91 -17.58 -14.82
N ARG A 36 5.77 -16.67 -15.29
CA ARG A 36 7.15 -16.54 -14.80
C ARG A 36 7.27 -15.65 -13.56
N SER A 37 6.32 -14.74 -13.33
CA SER A 37 6.42 -13.71 -12.31
C SER A 37 5.47 -13.92 -11.13
N SER A 38 4.30 -14.52 -11.34
CA SER A 38 3.28 -14.71 -10.30
C SER A 38 3.83 -15.45 -9.06
N THR A 39 3.27 -15.19 -7.87
CA THR A 39 3.94 -15.61 -6.62
C THR A 39 3.41 -16.89 -5.98
N PHE A 40 2.31 -17.46 -6.46
CA PHE A 40 1.81 -18.75 -5.96
C PHE A 40 2.55 -19.93 -6.60
N GLN A 41 3.87 -19.93 -6.44
CA GLN A 41 4.82 -20.93 -6.92
C GLN A 41 6.17 -20.77 -6.20
N ARG A 42 7.04 -21.76 -6.32
CA ARG A 42 8.35 -21.78 -5.63
C ARG A 42 9.38 -20.81 -6.21
N TYR A 43 9.26 -20.46 -7.50
CA TYR A 43 10.19 -19.57 -8.18
C TYR A 43 9.43 -18.49 -8.95
N ALA A 44 9.81 -17.23 -8.74
CA ALA A 44 9.28 -16.09 -9.46
C ALA A 44 10.43 -15.24 -10.01
N ALA A 45 10.35 -14.90 -11.28
CA ALA A 45 11.26 -13.98 -11.94
C ALA A 45 10.65 -12.58 -11.96
N VAL A 46 11.41 -11.60 -11.50
CA VAL A 46 11.07 -10.17 -11.53
C VAL A 46 12.26 -9.37 -12.06
N PRO A 47 12.03 -8.20 -12.67
CA PRO A 47 13.12 -7.27 -12.97
C PRO A 47 13.91 -6.95 -11.70
N ALA A 48 15.25 -6.99 -11.77
CA ALA A 48 16.13 -6.78 -10.62
C ALA A 48 15.84 -5.46 -9.87
N VAL A 49 15.53 -4.39 -10.63
CA VAL A 49 15.18 -3.06 -10.09
C VAL A 49 13.85 -3.03 -9.30
N LEU A 50 13.04 -4.08 -9.39
CA LEU A 50 11.79 -4.23 -8.63
C LEU A 50 11.92 -5.22 -7.46
N ALA A 51 13.09 -5.85 -7.29
CA ALA A 51 13.41 -6.67 -6.14
C ALA A 51 14.11 -5.84 -5.07
N ALA A 52 13.38 -5.50 -4.02
CA ALA A 52 13.88 -4.67 -2.93
C ALA A 52 14.61 -5.53 -1.88
N PRO A 53 15.75 -5.09 -1.31
CA PRO A 53 16.40 -5.81 -0.22
C PRO A 53 15.47 -5.95 0.99
N LEU A 54 15.37 -7.16 1.53
CA LEU A 54 14.65 -7.44 2.77
C LEU A 54 15.62 -7.39 3.96
N PRO A 55 15.46 -6.45 4.91
CA PRO A 55 16.31 -6.40 6.10
C PRO A 55 16.31 -7.73 6.87
N HIS A 56 17.47 -8.13 7.41
CA HIS A 56 17.60 -9.37 8.18
C HIS A 56 16.73 -9.40 9.45
N SER A 57 16.36 -8.23 9.98
CA SER A 57 15.45 -8.06 11.12
C SER A 57 14.02 -8.44 10.82
N LEU A 58 13.64 -8.59 9.54
CA LEU A 58 12.29 -8.97 9.11
C LEU A 58 12.28 -10.41 8.60
N SER A 59 11.17 -11.11 8.82
CA SER A 59 10.94 -12.45 8.27
C SER A 59 10.51 -12.39 6.79
N PHE A 60 10.51 -13.52 6.08
CA PHE A 60 9.99 -13.57 4.71
C PHE A 60 8.47 -13.37 4.69
N GLU A 61 7.76 -13.85 5.70
CA GLU A 61 6.33 -13.64 5.89
C GLU A 61 6.01 -12.14 5.97
N GLN A 62 6.78 -11.40 6.78
CA GLN A 62 6.67 -9.95 6.86
C GLN A 62 7.05 -9.27 5.53
N GLY A 63 8.10 -9.75 4.86
CA GLY A 63 8.48 -9.25 3.53
C GLY A 63 7.35 -9.41 2.49
N ALA A 64 6.65 -10.53 2.52
CA ALA A 64 5.55 -10.85 1.62
C ALA A 64 4.28 -10.02 1.88
N THR A 65 4.23 -9.15 2.90
CA THR A 65 3.11 -8.22 3.08
C THR A 65 3.28 -6.90 2.31
N LEU A 66 4.49 -6.65 1.77
CA LEU A 66 4.94 -5.30 1.45
C LEU A 66 4.66 -4.85 0.01
N GLY A 67 4.58 -5.78 -0.96
CA GLY A 67 4.59 -5.48 -2.39
C GLY A 67 3.45 -4.56 -2.87
N VAL A 68 2.25 -5.12 -3.03
CA VAL A 68 1.07 -4.37 -3.50
C VAL A 68 0.73 -3.24 -2.52
N ALA A 69 0.80 -3.50 -1.21
CA ALA A 69 0.44 -2.50 -0.21
C ALA A 69 1.35 -1.26 -0.27
N GLY A 70 2.66 -1.47 -0.30
CA GLY A 70 3.65 -0.38 -0.36
C GLY A 70 3.50 0.48 -1.60
N ILE A 71 3.45 -0.14 -2.79
CA ILE A 71 3.33 0.63 -4.04
C ILE A 71 1.98 1.33 -4.17
N THR A 72 0.90 0.75 -3.62
CA THR A 72 -0.42 1.39 -3.59
C THR A 72 -0.39 2.64 -2.73
N ALA A 73 0.17 2.55 -1.52
CA ALA A 73 0.33 3.71 -0.63
C ALA A 73 1.20 4.80 -1.27
N ALA A 74 2.32 4.42 -1.90
CA ALA A 74 3.20 5.38 -2.57
C ALA A 74 2.49 6.13 -3.71
N ARG A 75 1.71 5.42 -4.53
CA ARG A 75 0.94 6.05 -5.62
C ARG A 75 -0.19 6.93 -5.08
N ALA A 76 -0.87 6.49 -4.02
CA ALA A 76 -1.88 7.33 -3.37
C ALA A 76 -1.27 8.64 -2.87
N LEU A 77 -0.21 8.56 -2.07
CA LEU A 77 0.39 9.73 -1.43
C LEU A 77 1.07 10.67 -2.42
N PHE A 78 1.87 10.14 -3.35
CA PHE A 78 2.77 10.98 -4.16
C PHE A 78 2.27 11.24 -5.57
N VAL A 79 1.37 10.42 -6.11
CA VAL A 79 0.84 10.60 -7.46
C VAL A 79 -0.57 11.18 -7.42
N ALA A 80 -1.49 10.57 -6.68
CA ALA A 80 -2.88 11.04 -6.60
C ALA A 80 -3.02 12.26 -5.69
N LEU A 81 -2.46 12.21 -4.49
CA LEU A 81 -2.51 13.30 -3.51
C LEU A 81 -1.44 14.37 -3.73
N GLN A 82 -0.51 14.14 -4.66
CA GLN A 82 0.56 15.08 -5.02
C GLN A 82 1.36 15.60 -3.82
N LEU A 83 1.54 14.77 -2.79
CA LEU A 83 2.51 15.07 -1.74
C LEU A 83 3.92 14.97 -2.33
N ASP A 84 4.84 15.75 -1.76
CA ASP A 84 6.20 15.74 -2.23
C ASP A 84 6.86 14.37 -1.93
N VAL A 85 7.55 13.80 -2.91
CA VAL A 85 8.20 12.50 -2.79
C VAL A 85 9.33 12.51 -1.74
N PRO A 86 9.28 11.72 -0.66
CA PRO A 86 10.16 11.85 0.48
C PRO A 86 11.54 11.19 0.28
N TRP A 87 12.07 11.19 -0.94
CA TRP A 87 13.34 10.52 -1.28
C TRP A 87 14.52 11.09 -0.49
N THR A 88 14.46 12.38 -0.13
CA THR A 88 15.49 13.08 0.64
C THR A 88 14.89 13.80 1.85
N ALA A 89 15.72 14.07 2.85
CA ALA A 89 15.29 14.75 4.09
C ALA A 89 14.69 16.15 3.82
N ASP A 90 15.26 16.91 2.88
CA ASP A 90 14.76 18.23 2.51
C ASP A 90 13.34 18.18 1.94
N VAL A 91 12.99 17.10 1.24
CA VAL A 91 11.64 16.94 0.69
C VAL A 91 10.65 16.50 1.76
N VAL A 92 11.08 15.72 2.77
CA VAL A 92 10.24 15.39 3.93
C VAL A 92 9.75 16.67 4.62
N ALA A 93 10.62 17.68 4.77
CA ALA A 93 10.26 18.95 5.39
C ALA A 93 9.17 19.72 4.62
N LYS A 94 9.05 19.55 3.30
CA LYS A 94 8.01 20.19 2.48
C LYS A 94 6.60 19.67 2.75
N ASN A 95 6.50 18.46 3.29
CA ASN A 95 5.22 17.86 3.71
C ASN A 95 4.85 18.19 5.16
N ALA A 96 5.70 18.93 5.89
CA ALA A 96 5.41 19.30 7.27
C ALA A 96 4.12 20.12 7.38
N GLY A 97 3.27 19.80 8.34
CA GLY A 97 1.98 20.46 8.57
C GLY A 97 0.85 20.02 7.63
N LYS A 98 1.13 19.23 6.59
CA LYS A 98 0.07 18.62 5.76
C LYS A 98 -0.61 17.49 6.55
N THR A 99 -1.94 17.47 6.52
CA THR A 99 -2.75 16.42 7.15
C THR A 99 -3.36 15.55 6.07
N VAL A 100 -3.25 14.22 6.23
CA VAL A 100 -3.87 13.23 5.35
C VAL A 100 -4.81 12.35 6.19
N LEU A 101 -6.07 12.27 5.79
CA LEU A 101 -7.00 11.27 6.31
C LEU A 101 -6.70 9.92 5.64
N ILE A 102 -6.41 8.87 6.41
CA ILE A 102 -6.39 7.50 5.90
C ILE A 102 -7.65 6.79 6.37
N TRP A 103 -8.58 6.56 5.46
CA TRP A 103 -9.81 5.82 5.74
C TRP A 103 -9.56 4.32 5.55
N GLY A 104 -9.92 3.51 6.55
CA GLY A 104 -9.54 2.10 6.63
C GLY A 104 -8.12 1.86 7.16
N GLY A 105 -7.75 2.54 8.24
CA GLY A 105 -6.40 2.45 8.82
C GLY A 105 -5.95 1.07 9.30
N SER A 106 -6.85 0.09 9.40
CA SER A 106 -6.54 -1.30 9.74
C SER A 106 -6.49 -2.24 8.52
N THR A 107 -6.64 -1.71 7.30
CA THR A 107 -6.45 -2.49 6.07
C THR A 107 -4.96 -2.73 5.82
N SER A 108 -4.61 -3.60 4.88
CA SER A 108 -3.19 -3.84 4.56
C SER A 108 -2.43 -2.63 4.01
N VAL A 109 -3.15 -1.58 3.58
CA VAL A 109 -2.57 -0.37 2.98
C VAL A 109 -2.64 0.82 3.96
N GLY A 110 -3.60 0.81 4.88
CA GLY A 110 -3.71 1.80 5.94
C GLY A 110 -2.77 1.51 7.11
N HIS A 111 -2.07 2.55 7.58
CA HIS A 111 -1.40 2.58 8.88
C HIS A 111 -1.59 3.98 9.46
N LEU A 112 -1.89 4.06 10.76
CA LEU A 112 -2.34 5.30 11.39
C LEU A 112 -1.51 5.68 12.61
N ALA A 113 -1.28 6.98 12.76
CA ALA A 113 -0.74 7.59 13.99
C ALA A 113 -1.84 8.00 14.98
N HIS A 114 -3.07 8.22 14.50
CA HIS A 114 -4.26 8.55 15.29
C HIS A 114 -5.48 7.87 14.67
N THR A 115 -6.37 7.32 15.49
CA THR A 115 -7.52 6.52 15.05
C THR A 115 -8.83 7.11 15.53
N ILE A 116 -9.82 7.14 14.64
CA ILE A 116 -11.21 7.52 14.92
C ILE A 116 -12.10 6.31 14.59
N ASP A 117 -13.15 6.07 15.37
CA ASP A 117 -14.12 5.03 15.03
C ASP A 117 -14.91 5.44 13.78
N TYR A 118 -14.60 4.78 12.67
CA TYR A 118 -15.21 5.06 11.37
C TYR A 118 -16.71 4.72 11.32
N LYS A 119 -17.23 3.99 12.31
CA LYS A 119 -18.66 3.66 12.45
C LYS A 119 -19.44 4.70 13.26
N ALA A 120 -18.76 5.66 13.87
CA ALA A 120 -19.41 6.72 14.63
C ALA A 120 -20.34 7.54 13.70
N PRO A 121 -21.60 7.79 14.10
CA PRO A 121 -22.57 8.51 13.26
C PRO A 121 -22.14 9.96 12.97
N ASP A 122 -21.30 10.53 13.84
CA ASP A 122 -20.75 11.88 13.77
C ASP A 122 -19.29 11.91 13.27
N VAL A 123 -18.77 10.82 12.69
CA VAL A 123 -17.36 10.70 12.27
C VAL A 123 -16.90 11.86 11.36
N VAL A 124 -17.77 12.33 10.45
CA VAL A 124 -17.46 13.45 9.55
C VAL A 124 -17.23 14.74 10.35
N ASP A 125 -18.04 14.98 11.37
CA ASP A 125 -17.93 16.17 12.21
C ASP A 125 -16.71 16.08 13.13
N GLN A 126 -16.39 14.88 13.65
CA GLN A 126 -15.15 14.65 14.39
C GLN A 126 -13.91 14.95 13.53
N ILE A 127 -13.86 14.46 12.28
CA ILE A 127 -12.74 14.73 11.36
C ILE A 127 -12.65 16.23 11.04
N ARG A 128 -13.78 16.90 10.81
CA ARG A 128 -13.79 18.35 10.56
C ARG A 128 -13.33 19.14 11.78
N ALA A 129 -13.72 18.75 12.98
CA ALA A 129 -13.25 19.39 14.21
C ALA A 129 -11.74 19.27 14.36
N LEU A 130 -11.18 18.08 14.12
CA LEU A 130 -9.72 17.84 14.20
C LEU A 130 -8.92 18.62 13.15
N THR A 131 -9.52 18.87 11.98
CA THR A 131 -8.85 19.53 10.86
C THR A 131 -9.23 20.99 10.71
N ASN A 132 -10.04 21.53 11.63
CA ASN A 132 -10.67 22.85 11.51
C ASN A 132 -11.38 23.07 10.17
N GLY A 133 -11.96 22.01 9.58
CA GLY A 133 -12.61 22.02 8.27
C GLY A 133 -11.66 22.16 7.08
N ASN A 134 -10.35 22.07 7.28
CA ASN A 134 -9.31 22.29 6.27
C ASN A 134 -8.67 20.99 5.76
N LEU A 135 -9.37 19.86 5.85
CA LEU A 135 -8.88 18.59 5.31
C LEU A 135 -8.78 18.66 3.77
N THR A 136 -7.58 18.65 3.23
CA THR A 136 -7.34 18.74 1.78
C THR A 136 -6.90 17.42 1.13
N HIS A 137 -6.50 16.42 1.92
CA HIS A 137 -5.99 15.15 1.42
C HIS A 137 -6.66 13.99 2.15
N ALA A 138 -7.27 13.07 1.40
CA ALA A 138 -7.81 11.83 1.93
C ALA A 138 -7.40 10.65 1.07
N PHE A 139 -7.08 9.52 1.68
CA PHE A 139 -6.81 8.25 1.03
C PHE A 139 -7.72 7.17 1.61
N ASP A 140 -8.59 6.61 0.78
CA ASP A 140 -9.51 5.54 1.15
C ASP A 140 -9.04 4.17 0.68
N THR A 141 -8.92 3.25 1.63
CA THR A 141 -8.42 1.89 1.41
C THR A 141 -9.51 0.82 1.50
N THR A 142 -10.78 1.21 1.65
CA THR A 142 -11.90 0.29 1.94
C THR A 142 -12.81 0.04 0.75
N GLY A 143 -13.07 1.05 -0.09
CA GLY A 143 -14.01 0.94 -1.20
C GLY A 143 -15.47 1.19 -0.76
N PRO A 144 -16.39 0.21 -0.73
CA PRO A 144 -17.76 0.44 -0.29
C PRO A 144 -17.81 1.06 1.12
N GLY A 145 -18.59 2.13 1.30
CA GLY A 145 -18.62 2.90 2.55
C GLY A 145 -17.62 4.06 2.63
N SER A 146 -17.03 4.46 1.50
CA SER A 146 -16.10 5.60 1.41
C SER A 146 -16.74 6.99 1.53
N GLN A 147 -18.08 7.10 1.51
CA GLN A 147 -18.74 8.41 1.47
C GLN A 147 -18.27 9.38 2.58
N PRO A 148 -18.08 8.94 3.85
CA PRO A 148 -17.59 9.83 4.89
C PRO A 148 -16.19 10.39 4.64
N SER A 149 -15.30 9.64 3.94
CA SER A 149 -13.95 10.12 3.63
C SER A 149 -13.97 11.26 2.61
N PHE A 150 -14.93 11.26 1.69
CA PHE A 150 -15.21 12.39 0.80
C PHE A 150 -15.91 13.55 1.52
N ASP A 151 -16.91 13.26 2.34
CA ASP A 151 -17.70 14.29 3.02
C ASP A 151 -16.87 15.10 4.02
N ALA A 152 -15.86 14.47 4.62
CA ALA A 152 -14.91 15.10 5.55
C ALA A 152 -13.98 16.11 4.87
N LEU A 153 -13.79 16.07 3.55
CA LEU A 153 -12.94 17.03 2.83
C LEU A 153 -13.42 18.46 3.02
N SER A 154 -12.48 19.40 2.84
CA SER A 154 -12.77 20.83 2.90
C SER A 154 -13.89 21.21 1.93
N LYS A 155 -14.74 22.15 2.37
CA LYS A 155 -15.82 22.71 1.54
C LYS A 155 -15.36 23.93 0.74
N SER A 156 -14.25 24.56 1.14
CA SER A 156 -13.78 25.82 0.57
C SER A 156 -12.43 25.68 -0.15
N ALA A 157 -11.51 24.87 0.37
CA ALA A 157 -10.22 24.64 -0.25
C ALA A 157 -10.30 23.58 -1.35
N ALA A 158 -9.37 23.65 -2.31
CA ALA A 158 -9.14 22.55 -3.23
C ALA A 158 -8.70 21.31 -2.43
N SER A 159 -9.28 20.15 -2.73
CA SER A 159 -9.01 18.92 -1.99
C SER A 159 -9.10 17.67 -2.86
N THR A 160 -8.35 16.64 -2.50
CA THR A 160 -8.29 15.40 -3.26
C THR A 160 -8.58 14.19 -2.36
N LEU A 161 -9.43 13.29 -2.87
CA LEU A 161 -9.62 11.93 -2.37
C LEU A 161 -8.97 10.94 -3.34
N ALA A 162 -7.98 10.21 -2.86
CA ALA A 162 -7.45 9.02 -3.50
C ALA A 162 -8.28 7.80 -3.07
N ILE A 163 -8.80 7.02 -4.03
CA ILE A 163 -9.63 5.85 -3.76
C ILE A 163 -9.43 4.80 -4.86
N ILE A 164 -9.64 3.51 -4.59
CA ILE A 164 -9.54 2.47 -5.63
C ILE A 164 -10.61 2.67 -6.71
N ASN A 165 -11.89 2.76 -6.29
CA ASN A 165 -13.03 2.93 -7.18
C ASN A 165 -13.76 4.25 -6.88
N PRO A 166 -13.57 5.30 -7.72
CA PRO A 166 -14.25 6.58 -7.58
C PRO A 166 -15.77 6.51 -7.60
N ASP A 167 -16.36 5.49 -8.23
CA ASP A 167 -17.82 5.34 -8.32
C ASP A 167 -18.48 4.99 -6.98
N ASN A 168 -17.68 4.63 -5.97
CA ASN A 168 -18.16 4.45 -4.59
C ASN A 168 -18.51 5.77 -3.89
N VAL A 169 -18.20 6.92 -4.50
CA VAL A 169 -18.48 8.26 -3.95
C VAL A 169 -19.62 8.91 -4.72
N GLN A 170 -20.74 9.11 -4.05
CA GLN A 170 -21.93 9.71 -4.64
C GLN A 170 -21.84 11.23 -4.63
N GLY A 171 -22.40 11.86 -5.66
CA GLY A 171 -22.49 13.33 -5.75
C GLY A 171 -21.15 14.04 -5.89
N LYS A 172 -20.04 13.31 -6.11
CA LYS A 172 -18.69 13.87 -6.24
C LYS A 172 -18.59 14.99 -7.28
N ASP A 173 -19.36 14.88 -8.37
CA ASP A 173 -19.33 15.81 -9.50
C ASP A 173 -20.03 17.15 -9.19
N ALA A 174 -20.74 17.25 -8.06
CA ALA A 174 -21.34 18.51 -7.60
C ALA A 174 -20.34 19.47 -6.95
N PHE A 175 -19.09 19.03 -6.72
CA PHE A 175 -18.08 19.80 -5.99
C PHE A 175 -16.87 20.12 -6.88
N ALA A 176 -16.89 21.28 -7.53
CA ALA A 176 -15.84 21.69 -8.47
C ALA A 176 -14.43 21.80 -7.83
N ASN A 177 -14.34 22.02 -6.52
CA ASN A 177 -13.07 22.12 -5.78
C ASN A 177 -12.58 20.76 -5.24
N ARG A 178 -13.31 19.66 -5.48
CA ARG A 178 -12.96 18.34 -4.97
C ARG A 178 -12.64 17.39 -6.11
N THR A 179 -11.46 16.78 -6.05
CA THR A 179 -11.03 15.77 -7.01
C THR A 179 -11.13 14.40 -6.37
N VAL A 180 -11.73 13.43 -7.07
CA VAL A 180 -11.69 12.02 -6.70
C VAL A 180 -10.85 11.27 -7.71
N SER A 181 -9.72 10.75 -7.28
CA SER A 181 -8.70 10.11 -8.12
C SER A 181 -8.65 8.62 -7.86
N SER A 182 -8.72 7.82 -8.93
CA SER A 182 -8.50 6.37 -8.82
C SER A 182 -7.04 6.06 -8.51
N VAL A 183 -6.79 5.13 -7.60
CA VAL A 183 -5.46 4.63 -7.27
C VAL A 183 -5.39 3.13 -7.48
N PHE A 184 -4.38 2.72 -8.27
CA PHE A 184 -4.02 1.34 -8.47
C PHE A 184 -2.51 1.17 -8.30
N GLY A 185 -2.09 0.22 -7.44
CA GLY A 185 -0.70 -0.06 -7.12
C GLY A 185 -0.07 -1.08 -8.06
N SER A 186 0.79 -0.63 -8.98
CA SER A 186 1.61 -1.52 -9.81
C SER A 186 3.01 -0.97 -10.04
N SER A 187 4.01 -1.73 -9.62
CA SER A 187 5.43 -1.46 -9.84
C SER A 187 5.81 -1.53 -11.32
N HIS A 188 5.00 -2.24 -12.11
CA HIS A 188 5.21 -2.45 -13.54
C HIS A 188 4.59 -1.34 -14.39
N ALA A 189 3.70 -0.51 -13.81
CA ALA A 189 3.09 0.62 -14.52
C ALA A 189 4.04 1.81 -14.65
N ASP A 190 4.96 1.98 -13.70
CA ASP A 190 6.04 2.97 -13.72
C ASP A 190 7.25 2.41 -12.95
N VAL A 191 8.14 1.75 -13.69
CA VAL A 191 9.32 1.06 -13.12
C VAL A 191 10.31 2.04 -12.49
N ASN A 192 10.43 3.25 -13.04
CA ASN A 192 11.36 4.26 -12.53
C ASN A 192 10.89 4.77 -11.17
N PHE A 193 9.62 5.14 -11.06
CA PHE A 193 9.03 5.51 -9.77
C PHE A 193 9.13 4.37 -8.76
N ALA A 194 8.77 3.14 -9.18
CA ALA A 194 8.79 1.98 -8.30
C ALA A 194 10.19 1.66 -7.78
N SER A 195 11.22 1.69 -8.63
CA SER A 195 12.62 1.43 -8.24
C SER A 195 13.13 2.42 -7.19
N LEU A 196 12.86 3.72 -7.39
CA LEU A 196 13.22 4.76 -6.41
C LEU A 196 12.45 4.56 -5.10
N PHE A 197 11.15 4.28 -5.19
CA PHE A 197 10.33 3.98 -4.03
C PHE A 197 10.83 2.78 -3.26
N TRP A 198 11.16 1.67 -3.92
CA TRP A 198 11.60 0.44 -3.27
C TRP A 198 12.94 0.60 -2.55
N SER A 199 13.86 1.38 -3.12
CA SER A 199 15.12 1.75 -2.47
C SER A 199 14.87 2.55 -1.18
N PHE A 200 14.00 3.57 -1.25
CA PHE A 200 13.60 4.35 -0.07
C PHE A 200 12.88 3.48 0.97
N PHE A 201 11.93 2.66 0.54
CA PHE A 201 11.07 1.85 1.40
C PHE A 201 11.88 0.79 2.15
N SER A 202 12.79 0.09 1.46
CA SER A 202 13.75 -0.84 2.08
C SER A 202 14.62 -0.16 3.14
N SER A 203 15.10 1.06 2.86
CA SER A 203 15.85 1.85 3.85
C SER A 203 15.02 2.17 5.09
N LYS A 204 13.74 2.55 4.93
CA LYS A 204 12.85 2.84 6.07
C LYS A 204 12.42 1.62 6.86
N LEU A 205 12.32 0.45 6.22
CA LEU A 205 12.17 -0.83 6.91
C LEU A 205 13.41 -1.14 7.77
N LYS A 206 14.62 -0.93 7.22
CA LYS A 206 15.88 -1.13 7.94
C LYS A 206 16.02 -0.17 9.14
N GLU A 207 15.56 1.08 8.99
CA GLU A 207 15.53 2.08 10.07
C GLU A 207 14.41 1.81 11.11
N GLY A 208 13.52 0.84 10.88
CA GLY A 208 12.35 0.58 11.75
C GLY A 208 11.28 1.68 11.70
N LYS A 209 11.33 2.59 10.73
CA LYS A 209 10.35 3.67 10.53
C LYS A 209 9.10 3.20 9.80
N ILE A 210 9.21 2.09 9.08
CA ILE A 210 8.08 1.38 8.50
C ILE A 210 8.09 -0.01 9.13
N ILE A 211 6.95 -0.39 9.68
CA ILE A 211 6.77 -1.67 10.37
C ILE A 211 5.77 -2.47 9.53
N PRO A 212 6.12 -3.69 9.08
CA PRO A 212 5.19 -4.56 8.37
C PRO A 212 3.99 -4.92 9.24
N GLN A 213 2.88 -5.28 8.61
CA GLN A 213 1.71 -5.77 9.35
C GLN A 213 1.96 -7.14 9.97
N ASP A 214 1.14 -7.46 10.96
CA ASP A 214 1.07 -8.80 11.52
C ASP A 214 0.69 -9.83 10.45
N THR A 215 1.28 -11.02 10.57
CA THR A 215 1.12 -12.10 9.61
C THR A 215 0.50 -13.32 10.25
N ARG A 216 -0.37 -14.02 9.52
CA ARG A 216 -0.86 -15.36 9.87
C ARG A 216 -0.48 -16.35 8.78
N VAL A 217 0.42 -17.27 9.10
CA VAL A 217 0.80 -18.35 8.17
C VAL A 217 -0.36 -19.33 8.05
N ILE A 218 -0.77 -19.62 6.81
CA ILE A 218 -1.90 -20.52 6.51
C ILE A 218 -1.47 -21.92 6.08
N GLY A 219 -0.16 -22.16 5.93
CA GLY A 219 0.39 -23.41 5.39
C GLY A 219 0.83 -23.25 3.93
N GLY A 220 0.62 -24.29 3.12
CA GLY A 220 1.03 -24.33 1.72
C GLY A 220 0.09 -23.59 0.76
N LEU A 221 0.42 -23.65 -0.54
CA LEU A 221 -0.40 -23.06 -1.60
C LEU A 221 -1.81 -23.67 -1.70
N ASP A 222 -1.98 -24.91 -1.24
CA ASP A 222 -3.28 -25.62 -1.19
C ASP A 222 -4.29 -24.92 -0.27
N LYS A 223 -3.82 -24.09 0.67
CA LYS A 223 -4.65 -23.38 1.65
C LYS A 223 -5.14 -22.01 1.19
N ILE A 224 -4.68 -21.51 0.05
CA ILE A 224 -4.98 -20.15 -0.42
C ILE A 224 -6.49 -19.94 -0.64
N VAL A 225 -7.19 -20.90 -1.25
CA VAL A 225 -8.63 -20.76 -1.54
C VAL A 225 -9.46 -20.70 -0.26
N GLU A 226 -9.15 -21.56 0.71
CA GLU A 226 -9.78 -21.58 2.04
C GLU A 226 -9.54 -20.27 2.78
N ALA A 227 -8.28 -19.82 2.81
CA ALA A 227 -7.88 -18.55 3.41
C ALA A 227 -8.55 -17.32 2.76
N GLN A 228 -8.71 -17.32 1.45
CA GLN A 228 -9.41 -16.25 0.74
C GLN A 228 -10.90 -16.22 1.10
N ALA A 229 -11.53 -17.38 1.27
CA ALA A 229 -12.92 -17.47 1.73
C ALA A 229 -13.09 -16.93 3.15
N GLU A 230 -12.14 -17.19 4.07
CA GLU A 230 -12.14 -16.58 5.41
C GLU A 230 -12.06 -15.05 5.35
N GLN A 231 -11.19 -14.51 4.49
CA GLN A 231 -11.04 -13.08 4.31
C GLN A 231 -12.33 -12.44 3.77
N ILE A 232 -12.95 -13.05 2.76
CA ILE A 232 -14.24 -12.60 2.19
C ILE A 232 -15.34 -12.64 3.24
N ALA A 233 -15.33 -13.65 4.12
CA ALA A 233 -16.28 -13.77 5.23
C ALA A 233 -16.00 -12.80 6.41
N GLY A 234 -14.99 -11.92 6.29
CA GLY A 234 -14.66 -10.94 7.33
C GLY A 234 -13.99 -11.54 8.58
N LYS A 235 -13.47 -12.78 8.49
CA LYS A 235 -12.82 -13.48 9.61
C LYS A 235 -11.35 -13.10 9.80
N VAL A 236 -10.82 -12.25 8.93
CA VAL A 236 -9.43 -11.78 8.94
C VAL A 236 -9.45 -10.28 9.19
N SER A 237 -8.81 -9.85 10.26
CA SER A 237 -8.72 -8.44 10.62
C SER A 237 -7.31 -8.11 11.07
N SER A 238 -6.78 -6.98 10.57
CA SER A 238 -5.46 -6.44 10.95
C SER A 238 -4.29 -7.41 10.80
N GLN A 239 -4.40 -8.40 9.90
CA GLN A 239 -3.36 -9.37 9.61
C GLN A 239 -3.34 -9.74 8.12
N LYS A 240 -2.16 -10.04 7.60
CA LYS A 240 -1.96 -10.61 6.25
C LYS A 240 -1.81 -12.12 6.32
N LEU A 241 -2.55 -12.83 5.46
CA LEU A 241 -2.46 -14.28 5.34
C LEU A 241 -1.28 -14.66 4.43
N ILE A 242 -0.43 -15.58 4.88
CA ILE A 242 0.82 -15.95 4.20
C ILE A 242 0.84 -17.45 3.91
N ALA A 243 0.92 -17.80 2.62
CA ALA A 243 1.21 -19.16 2.18
C ALA A 243 2.72 -19.33 1.96
N ILE A 244 3.25 -20.51 2.32
CA ILE A 244 4.66 -20.87 2.14
C ILE A 244 4.73 -22.02 1.11
N PRO A 245 5.20 -21.77 -0.12
CA PRO A 245 5.25 -22.74 -1.22
C PRO A 245 6.39 -23.77 -1.15
#